data_AF-A0A2S4ZCQ2-F1
#
_entry.id   AF-A0A2S4ZCQ2-F1
#
_cell.length_a   1.000
_cell.length_b   1.000
_cell.length_c   1.000
_cell.angle_alpha   90.00
_cell.angle_beta   90.00
_cell.angle_gamma   90.00
#
_symmetry.space_group_name_H-M   'P 1'
#
loop_
_entity.id
_entity.type
_entity.pdbx_description
1 polymer ?
#
loop_
_entity_poly.entity_id
_entity_poly.type
_entity_poly.pdbx_seq_one_letter_code
_entity_poly.pdbx_strand_id
1 'polypeptide(L)'
;MTDAEHDSASERFAYSRTALARLALSAELRELADRAAAGVPTTNDMWARPGEVVGDALDLVHQAQEVLARAVIYERQKHTSWEAIGEQLDMKRQSAHEKYKDAVAEWQLALQEPHCPAPPGAPVRGLRLHEAAYAPTTAGRNLDAWAREHIPAHRETDHPVTGHLPALSTAEEMVQVLDALKHLYGDMRTPPDPEARARLTERKAALLDRIAVEDGRPEAAQQAEEARALALQLRTEVAQARDENQH
;
A
#
# COMPACT_ATOMS: atom_id res chain seq x y z
N MET A 1 23.61 10.32 -11.48
CA MET A 1 22.18 10.05 -11.68
C MET A 1 21.46 10.83 -10.61
N THR A 2 20.67 11.81 -11.03
CA THR A 2 19.93 12.71 -10.14
C THR A 2 18.97 11.89 -9.28
N ASP A 3 19.19 11.92 -7.97
CA ASP A 3 18.17 11.63 -6.95
C ASP A 3 17.01 12.61 -7.20
N ALA A 4 16.11 12.25 -8.12
CA ALA A 4 14.74 12.71 -8.00
C ALA A 4 14.26 12.07 -6.71
N GLU A 5 14.09 12.88 -5.65
CA GLU A 5 13.37 12.52 -4.44
C GLU A 5 12.19 11.66 -4.88
N HIS A 6 12.28 10.35 -4.62
CA HIS A 6 11.20 9.42 -4.89
C HIS A 6 10.01 10.00 -4.13
N ASP A 7 9.01 10.47 -4.86
CA ASP A 7 7.79 10.99 -4.27
C ASP A 7 7.08 9.83 -3.58
N SER A 8 7.49 9.55 -2.35
CA SER A 8 7.01 8.43 -1.52
C SER A 8 5.48 8.43 -1.41
N ALA A 9 4.86 9.62 -1.54
CA ALA A 9 3.41 9.80 -1.57
C ALA A 9 2.73 9.18 -2.80
N SER A 10 3.43 9.02 -3.92
CA SER A 10 2.89 8.46 -5.17
C SER A 10 3.49 7.10 -5.57
N GLU A 11 4.52 6.61 -4.87
CA GLU A 11 5.14 5.30 -5.12
C GLU A 11 4.14 4.15 -5.22
N ARG A 12 3.12 4.15 -4.35
CA ARG A 12 2.08 3.10 -4.33
C ARG A 12 1.37 2.91 -5.67
N PHE A 13 1.22 3.97 -6.46
CA PHE A 13 0.57 3.91 -7.77
C PHE A 13 1.46 3.22 -8.82
N ALA A 14 2.74 2.98 -8.54
CA ALA A 14 3.61 2.17 -9.40
C ALA A 14 3.41 0.67 -9.19
N TYR A 15 2.59 0.25 -8.22
CA TYR A 15 2.33 -1.14 -7.89
C TYR A 15 0.87 -1.51 -8.16
N SER A 16 0.63 -2.73 -8.62
CA SER A 16 -0.73 -3.29 -8.68
C SER A 16 -1.31 -3.42 -7.28
N ARG A 17 -2.64 -3.34 -7.16
CA ARG A 17 -3.31 -3.52 -5.86
C ARG A 17 -3.01 -4.90 -5.26
N THR A 18 -2.84 -5.89 -6.12
CA THR A 18 -2.45 -7.26 -5.76
C THR A 18 -1.00 -7.32 -5.26
N ALA A 19 -0.07 -6.60 -5.88
CA ALA A 19 1.31 -6.50 -5.41
C ALA A 19 1.39 -5.82 -4.03
N LEU A 20 0.66 -4.72 -3.81
CA LEU A 20 0.58 -4.05 -2.51
C LEU A 20 0.04 -4.98 -1.42
N ALA A 21 -1.03 -5.75 -1.72
CA ALA A 21 -1.57 -6.72 -0.77
C ALA A 21 -0.58 -7.86 -0.47
N ARG A 22 0.19 -8.31 -1.48
CA ARG A 22 1.22 -9.34 -1.28
C ARG A 22 2.37 -8.83 -0.41
N LEU A 23 2.80 -7.58 -0.60
CA LEU A 23 3.83 -6.94 0.22
C LEU A 23 3.36 -6.75 1.67
N ALA A 24 2.14 -6.27 1.88
CA ALA A 24 1.54 -6.18 3.21
C ALA A 24 1.49 -7.55 3.91
N LEU A 25 1.01 -8.59 3.22
CA LEU A 25 1.04 -9.97 3.75
C LEU A 25 2.46 -10.45 4.07
N SER A 26 3.44 -10.15 3.22
CA SER A 26 4.84 -10.55 3.45
C SER A 26 5.45 -9.85 4.66
N ALA A 27 5.14 -8.56 4.86
CA ALA A 27 5.59 -7.79 6.02
C ALA A 27 5.02 -8.35 7.33
N GLU A 28 3.73 -8.67 7.35
CA GLU A 28 3.06 -9.28 8.51
C GLU A 28 3.60 -10.68 8.82
N LEU A 29 3.87 -11.49 7.79
CA LEU A 29 4.51 -12.80 7.95
C LEU A 29 5.92 -12.69 8.53
N ARG A 30 6.71 -11.72 8.05
CA ARG A 30 8.04 -11.43 8.59
C ARG A 30 7.96 -11.06 10.07
N GLU A 31 7.08 -10.11 10.41
CA GLU A 31 6.93 -9.65 11.80
C GLU A 31 6.46 -10.76 12.74
N LEU A 32 5.55 -11.62 12.30
CA LEU A 32 5.16 -12.81 13.04
C LEU A 32 6.36 -13.77 13.23
N ALA A 33 7.15 -14.01 12.18
CA ALA A 33 8.32 -14.88 12.25
C ALA A 33 9.38 -14.34 13.22
N ASP A 34 9.69 -13.04 13.14
CA ASP A 34 10.64 -12.37 14.03
C ASP A 34 10.17 -12.42 15.49
N ARG A 35 8.88 -12.15 15.74
CA ARG A 35 8.31 -12.22 17.09
C ARG A 35 8.33 -13.64 17.64
N ALA A 36 7.98 -14.63 16.82
CA ALA A 36 8.02 -16.04 17.22
C ALA A 36 9.46 -16.49 17.52
N ALA A 37 10.44 -16.09 16.69
CA ALA A 37 11.84 -16.39 16.90
C ALA A 37 12.40 -15.73 18.17
N ALA A 38 11.98 -14.51 18.49
CA ALA A 38 12.38 -13.81 19.70
C ALA A 38 11.93 -14.51 20.99
N GLY A 39 10.86 -15.30 20.94
CA GLY A 39 10.35 -16.10 22.08
C GLY A 39 11.03 -17.46 22.26
N VAL A 40 11.96 -17.87 21.39
CA VAL A 40 12.65 -19.18 21.49
C VAL A 40 13.73 -19.22 22.58
N PRO A 41 14.61 -18.20 22.74
CA PRO A 41 15.66 -18.25 23.74
C PRO A 41 15.11 -18.20 25.17
N THR A 42 15.58 -19.10 26.03
CA THR A 42 15.21 -19.16 27.46
C THR A 42 16.02 -18.22 28.35
N THR A 43 16.88 -17.38 27.76
CA THR A 43 17.83 -16.53 28.49
C THR A 43 17.15 -15.50 29.39
N ASN A 44 15.90 -15.14 29.08
CA ASN A 44 15.13 -14.14 29.80
C ASN A 44 14.12 -14.73 30.78
N ASP A 45 13.91 -16.05 30.79
CA ASP A 45 12.88 -16.73 31.59
C ASP A 45 13.01 -16.44 33.08
N MET A 46 14.24 -16.30 33.58
CA MET A 46 14.52 -16.02 34.99
C MET A 46 14.05 -14.62 35.43
N TRP A 47 13.80 -13.71 34.48
CA TRP A 47 13.35 -12.34 34.72
C TRP A 47 11.89 -12.12 34.33
N ALA A 48 11.25 -13.13 33.73
CA ALA A 48 9.86 -13.06 33.31
C ALA A 48 8.91 -12.99 34.50
N ARG A 49 7.90 -12.12 34.40
CA ARG A 49 6.84 -12.00 35.40
C ARG A 49 5.86 -13.18 35.29
N PRO A 50 5.16 -13.55 36.39
CA PRO A 50 4.10 -14.54 36.31
C PRO A 50 3.06 -14.17 35.25
N GLY A 51 2.84 -15.06 34.28
CA GLY A 51 1.88 -14.88 33.18
C GLY A 51 2.40 -14.17 31.94
N GLU A 52 3.63 -13.64 31.95
CA GLU A 52 4.22 -12.92 30.80
C GLU A 52 4.28 -13.79 29.54
N VAL A 53 4.79 -15.02 29.67
CA VAL A 53 4.87 -15.99 28.56
C VAL A 53 3.50 -16.32 27.96
N VAL A 54 2.43 -16.33 28.77
CA VAL A 54 1.07 -16.54 28.27
C VAL A 54 0.58 -15.31 27.49
N GLY A 55 0.92 -14.10 27.96
CA GLY A 55 0.68 -12.86 27.23
C GLY A 55 1.38 -12.85 25.88
N ASP A 56 2.68 -13.17 25.84
CA ASP A 56 3.45 -13.23 24.60
C ASP A 56 2.87 -14.24 23.59
N ALA A 57 2.45 -15.42 24.08
CA ALA A 57 1.79 -16.42 23.26
C ALA A 57 0.43 -15.94 22.72
N LEU A 58 -0.35 -15.20 23.51
CA LEU A 58 -1.61 -14.61 23.07
C LEU A 58 -1.38 -13.55 21.99
N ASP A 59 -0.35 -12.72 22.14
CA ASP A 59 0.02 -11.71 21.15
C ASP A 59 0.46 -12.33 19.82
N LEU A 60 1.13 -13.49 19.85
CA LEU A 60 1.42 -14.28 18.64
C LEU A 60 0.14 -14.79 17.96
N VAL A 61 -0.85 -15.23 18.74
CA VAL A 61 -2.15 -15.66 18.19
C VAL A 61 -2.87 -14.49 17.52
N HIS A 62 -2.89 -13.31 18.15
CA HIS A 62 -3.48 -12.12 17.56
C HIS A 62 -2.76 -11.72 16.25
N GLN A 63 -1.42 -11.71 16.24
CA GLN A 63 -0.66 -11.42 15.02
C GLN A 63 -0.92 -12.45 13.91
N ALA A 64 -1.05 -13.73 14.24
CA ALA A 64 -1.41 -14.76 13.27
C ALA A 64 -2.82 -14.56 12.67
N GLN A 65 -3.76 -14.01 13.45
CA GLN A 65 -5.08 -13.63 12.95
C GLN A 65 -5.00 -12.44 11.98
N GLU A 66 -4.13 -11.46 12.23
CA GLU A 66 -3.86 -10.35 11.30
C GLU A 66 -3.24 -10.84 9.98
N VAL A 67 -2.26 -11.76 10.06
CA VAL A 67 -1.70 -12.45 8.87
C VAL A 67 -2.81 -13.12 8.06
N LEU A 68 -3.74 -13.82 8.72
CA LEU A 68 -4.87 -14.46 8.06
C LEU A 68 -5.79 -13.44 7.37
N ALA A 69 -6.08 -12.31 8.02
CA ALA A 69 -6.86 -11.23 7.43
C ALA A 69 -6.16 -10.65 6.17
N ARG A 70 -4.83 -10.44 6.21
CA ARG A 70 -4.06 -10.01 5.03
C ARG A 70 -4.05 -11.05 3.92
N ALA A 71 -4.00 -12.34 4.25
CA ALA A 71 -4.07 -13.42 3.26
C ALA A 71 -5.42 -13.41 2.53
N VAL A 72 -6.52 -13.23 3.27
CA VAL A 72 -7.86 -13.05 2.69
C VAL A 72 -7.92 -11.83 1.78
N ILE A 73 -7.36 -10.68 2.22
CA ILE A 73 -7.28 -9.47 1.37
C ILE A 73 -6.51 -9.75 0.08
N TYR A 74 -5.35 -10.38 0.15
CA TYR A 74 -4.55 -10.75 -1.02
C TYR A 74 -5.31 -11.66 -1.99
N GLU A 75 -5.97 -12.70 -1.50
CA GLU A 75 -6.81 -13.59 -2.32
C GLU A 75 -8.00 -12.83 -2.95
N ARG A 76 -8.60 -11.88 -2.23
CA ARG A 76 -9.65 -11.02 -2.78
C ARG A 76 -9.13 -10.07 -3.86
N GLN A 77 -7.90 -9.57 -3.77
CA GLN A 77 -7.27 -8.79 -4.85
C GLN A 77 -6.99 -9.65 -6.09
N LYS A 78 -6.72 -10.95 -5.91
CA LYS A 78 -6.66 -11.94 -7.01
C LYS A 78 -8.02 -12.37 -7.55
N HIS A 79 -9.11 -11.77 -7.07
CA HIS A 79 -10.49 -12.11 -7.43
C HIS A 79 -10.95 -13.51 -6.97
N THR A 80 -10.27 -14.14 -6.02
CA THR A 80 -10.69 -15.42 -5.44
C THR A 80 -12.05 -15.29 -4.78
N SER A 81 -12.98 -16.22 -5.06
CA SER A 81 -14.35 -16.15 -4.56
C SER A 81 -14.43 -16.38 -3.04
N TRP A 82 -15.46 -15.84 -2.39
CA TRP A 82 -15.74 -16.14 -0.98
C TRP A 82 -16.03 -17.61 -0.71
N GLU A 83 -16.44 -18.36 -1.73
CA GLU A 83 -16.70 -19.80 -1.61
C GLU A 83 -15.38 -20.56 -1.49
N ALA A 84 -14.42 -20.28 -2.38
CA ALA A 84 -13.08 -20.87 -2.31
C ALA A 84 -12.34 -20.46 -1.03
N ILE A 85 -12.46 -19.19 -0.60
CA ILE A 85 -11.90 -18.74 0.67
C ILE A 85 -12.55 -19.49 1.85
N GLY A 86 -13.88 -19.62 1.85
CA GLY A 86 -14.60 -20.36 2.90
C GLY A 86 -14.14 -21.81 2.99
N GLU A 87 -14.01 -22.49 1.86
CA GLU A 87 -13.51 -23.87 1.78
C GLU A 87 -12.12 -24.02 2.42
N GLN A 88 -11.16 -23.13 2.09
CA GLN A 88 -9.82 -23.16 2.69
C GLN A 88 -9.81 -22.87 4.19
N LEU A 89 -10.80 -22.12 4.69
CA LEU A 89 -10.94 -21.76 6.10
C LEU A 89 -11.84 -22.74 6.88
N ASP A 90 -12.27 -23.85 6.25
CA ASP A 90 -13.24 -24.79 6.81
C ASP A 90 -14.51 -24.10 7.35
N MET A 91 -15.05 -23.15 6.57
CA MET A 91 -16.27 -22.41 6.91
C MET A 91 -17.15 -22.14 5.70
N LYS A 92 -18.44 -21.87 5.95
CA LYS A 92 -19.38 -21.52 4.88
C LYS A 92 -19.00 -20.19 4.23
N ARG A 93 -19.28 -20.05 2.93
CA ARG A 93 -19.15 -18.80 2.15
C ARG A 93 -19.65 -17.57 2.89
N GLN A 94 -20.86 -17.64 3.45
CA GLN A 94 -21.47 -16.52 4.16
C GLN A 94 -20.68 -16.15 5.42
N SER A 95 -20.21 -17.14 6.18
CA SER A 95 -19.40 -16.93 7.39
C SER A 95 -18.06 -16.25 7.07
N ALA A 96 -17.38 -16.69 6.01
CA ALA A 96 -16.14 -16.06 5.54
C ALA A 96 -16.40 -14.60 5.11
N HIS A 97 -17.46 -14.37 4.33
CA HIS A 97 -17.83 -13.03 3.91
C HIS A 97 -18.14 -12.11 5.10
N GLU A 98 -19.03 -12.52 6.01
CA GLU A 98 -19.39 -11.70 7.18
C GLU A 98 -18.17 -11.37 8.05
N LYS A 99 -17.24 -12.33 8.20
CA LYS A 99 -16.05 -12.15 9.05
C LYS A 99 -15.04 -11.15 8.46
N TYR A 100 -14.85 -11.13 7.15
CA TYR A 100 -13.76 -10.39 6.51
C TYR A 100 -14.20 -9.24 5.59
N LYS A 101 -15.51 -9.05 5.35
CA LYS A 101 -16.01 -8.00 4.46
C LYS A 101 -15.54 -6.60 4.84
N ASP A 102 -15.49 -6.29 6.14
CA ASP A 102 -15.14 -4.95 6.62
C ASP A 102 -13.65 -4.68 6.41
N ALA A 103 -12.78 -5.64 6.73
CA ALA A 103 -11.34 -5.54 6.47
C ALA A 103 -11.03 -5.39 4.96
N VAL A 104 -11.75 -6.12 4.10
CA VAL A 104 -11.60 -6.00 2.64
C VAL A 104 -12.12 -4.66 2.13
N ALA A 105 -13.25 -4.18 2.65
CA ALA A 105 -13.82 -2.89 2.26
C ALA A 105 -12.93 -1.72 2.72
N GLU A 106 -12.40 -1.78 3.94
CA GLU A 106 -11.45 -0.79 4.44
C GLU A 106 -10.18 -0.75 3.61
N TRP A 107 -9.60 -1.91 3.28
CA TRP A 107 -8.46 -1.98 2.38
C TRP A 107 -8.74 -1.34 1.02
N GLN A 108 -9.90 -1.62 0.42
CA GLN A 108 -10.30 -1.05 -0.87
C GLN A 108 -10.49 0.47 -0.81
N LEU A 109 -11.07 0.97 0.28
CA LEU A 109 -11.26 2.39 0.49
C LEU A 109 -9.92 3.11 0.69
N ALA A 110 -9.05 2.56 1.52
CA ALA A 110 -7.76 3.17 1.85
C ALA A 110 -6.77 3.16 0.66
N LEU A 111 -6.93 2.25 -0.31
CA LEU A 111 -6.20 2.31 -1.58
C LEU A 111 -6.61 3.52 -2.46
N GLN A 112 -7.82 4.04 -2.29
CA GLN A 112 -8.33 5.19 -3.06
C GLN A 112 -7.89 6.51 -2.42
N GLU A 113 -7.86 6.59 -1.09
CA GLU A 113 -7.43 7.76 -0.34
C GLU A 113 -6.00 8.13 -0.68
N PRO A 114 -5.70 9.32 -1.24
CA PRO A 114 -4.33 9.75 -1.50
C PRO A 114 -3.48 9.70 -0.25
N HIS A 115 -2.27 9.16 -0.35
CA HIS A 115 -1.33 9.21 0.77
C HIS A 115 -0.73 10.61 0.84
N CYS A 116 -1.04 11.34 1.92
CA CYS A 116 -0.31 12.53 2.29
C CYS A 116 0.55 12.17 3.50
N PRO A 117 1.89 12.03 3.35
CA PRO A 117 2.74 11.80 4.49
C PRO A 117 2.55 12.96 5.48
N ALA A 118 2.49 12.64 6.77
CA ALA A 118 2.36 13.66 7.79
C ALA A 118 3.58 14.61 7.71
N PRO A 119 3.38 15.93 7.91
CA PRO A 119 4.50 16.86 8.01
C PRO A 119 5.52 16.39 9.07
N PRO A 120 6.82 16.68 8.90
CA PRO A 120 7.82 16.38 9.92
C PRO A 120 7.38 16.93 11.29
N GLY A 121 7.29 16.05 12.30
CA GLY A 121 6.87 16.40 13.66
C GLY A 121 5.37 16.39 13.95
N ALA A 122 4.51 16.14 12.94
CA ALA A 122 3.09 15.90 13.16
C ALA A 122 2.81 14.43 13.49
N PRO A 123 1.84 14.10 14.37
CA PRO A 123 1.45 12.73 14.61
C PRO A 123 0.91 12.12 13.32
N VAL A 124 1.47 10.97 12.92
CA VAL A 124 0.95 10.16 11.82
C VAL A 124 -0.47 9.76 12.19
N ARG A 125 -1.48 10.31 11.48
CA ARG A 125 -2.86 9.85 11.67
C ARG A 125 -2.92 8.39 11.26
N GLY A 126 -3.58 7.57 12.09
CA GLY A 126 -3.63 6.12 12.00
C GLY A 126 -3.66 5.61 10.56
N LEU A 127 -2.56 4.98 10.15
CA LEU A 127 -2.40 4.41 8.82
C LEU A 127 -3.50 3.37 8.62
N ARG A 128 -4.38 3.59 7.63
CA ARG A 128 -5.49 2.68 7.31
C ARG A 128 -5.02 1.44 6.55
N LEU A 129 -3.90 1.56 5.84
CA LEU A 129 -3.18 0.44 5.25
C LEU A 129 -1.96 0.07 6.10
N HIS A 130 -1.47 -1.14 5.89
CA HIS A 130 -0.17 -1.55 6.38
C HIS A 130 0.94 -0.65 5.82
N GLU A 131 1.99 -0.33 6.59
CA GLU A 131 3.09 0.54 6.16
C GLU A 131 3.71 0.10 4.83
N ALA A 132 3.87 -1.22 4.65
CA ALA A 132 4.36 -1.82 3.41
C ALA A 132 3.53 -1.51 2.15
N ALA A 133 2.27 -1.09 2.29
CA ALA A 133 1.43 -0.64 1.17
C ALA A 133 1.57 0.86 0.90
N TYR A 134 2.03 1.66 1.87
CA TYR A 134 2.34 3.08 1.69
C TYR A 134 3.74 3.29 1.12
N ALA A 135 4.73 2.52 1.57
CA ALA A 135 6.12 2.58 1.12
C ALA A 135 6.59 1.26 0.48
N PRO A 136 5.96 0.80 -0.62
CA PRO A 136 6.18 -0.52 -1.18
C PRO A 136 7.62 -0.77 -1.66
N THR A 137 8.31 0.26 -2.16
CA THR A 137 9.70 0.15 -2.61
C THR A 137 10.64 -0.16 -1.45
N THR A 138 10.51 0.59 -0.34
CA THR A 138 11.32 0.38 0.86
C THR A 138 10.96 -0.92 1.55
N ALA A 139 9.66 -1.22 1.70
CA ALA A 139 9.21 -2.47 2.27
C ALA A 139 9.68 -3.69 1.45
N GLY A 140 9.59 -3.63 0.12
CA GLY A 140 10.07 -4.67 -0.77
C GLY A 140 11.56 -4.95 -0.61
N ARG A 141 12.41 -3.90 -0.59
CA ARG A 141 13.85 -4.05 -0.34
C ARG A 141 14.16 -4.69 1.01
N ASN A 142 13.46 -4.25 2.06
CA ASN A 142 13.63 -4.80 3.40
C ASN A 142 13.22 -6.28 3.46
N LEU A 143 12.15 -6.65 2.75
CA LEU A 143 11.68 -8.03 2.66
C LEU A 143 12.62 -8.92 1.84
N ASP A 144 13.16 -8.42 0.73
CA ASP A 144 14.18 -9.13 -0.05
C ASP A 144 15.46 -9.38 0.78
N ALA A 145 15.90 -8.38 1.54
CA ALA A 145 17.03 -8.52 2.46
C ALA A 145 16.75 -9.57 3.55
N TRP A 146 15.60 -9.45 4.22
CA TRP A 146 15.21 -10.38 5.28
C TRP A 146 15.12 -11.83 4.77
N ALA A 147 14.50 -12.06 3.60
CA ALA A 147 14.36 -13.40 3.03
C ALA A 147 15.71 -14.02 2.68
N ARG A 148 16.66 -13.24 2.14
CA ARG A 148 18.03 -13.73 1.87
C ARG A 148 18.77 -14.10 3.15
N GLU A 149 18.61 -13.32 4.21
CA GLU A 149 19.27 -13.57 5.49
C GLU A 149 18.70 -14.80 6.22
N HIS A 150 17.37 -14.94 6.24
CA HIS A 150 16.68 -15.89 7.10
C HIS A 150 16.26 -17.20 6.41
N ILE A 151 16.14 -17.22 5.07
CA ILE A 151 15.67 -18.40 4.32
C ILE A 151 16.82 -18.94 3.46
N PRO A 152 17.44 -20.09 3.83
CA PRO A 152 18.59 -20.63 3.11
C PRO A 152 18.37 -20.83 1.60
N ALA A 153 17.17 -21.21 1.20
CA ALA A 153 16.80 -21.42 -0.21
C ALA A 153 16.81 -20.15 -1.06
N HIS A 154 16.79 -18.96 -0.45
CA HIS A 154 16.72 -17.67 -1.15
C HIS A 154 17.99 -16.83 -1.04
N ARG A 155 19.05 -17.30 -0.38
CA ARG A 155 20.31 -16.54 -0.18
C ARG A 155 20.92 -16.00 -1.47
N GLU A 156 20.86 -16.77 -2.55
CA GLU A 156 21.44 -16.43 -3.86
C GLU A 156 20.44 -15.74 -4.80
N THR A 157 19.16 -15.64 -4.41
CA THR A 157 18.14 -14.93 -5.19
C THR A 157 18.19 -13.44 -4.85
N ASP A 158 18.45 -12.57 -5.82
CA ASP A 158 18.56 -11.13 -5.56
C ASP A 158 17.24 -10.49 -5.09
N HIS A 159 16.11 -10.92 -5.67
CA HIS A 159 14.77 -10.36 -5.43
C HIS A 159 13.73 -11.43 -5.07
N PRO A 160 13.88 -12.15 -3.94
CA PRO A 160 13.03 -13.29 -3.60
C PRO A 160 11.57 -12.91 -3.30
N VAL A 161 11.30 -11.66 -2.93
CA VAL A 161 9.95 -11.15 -2.66
C VAL A 161 9.49 -10.25 -3.80
N THR A 162 10.33 -9.31 -4.25
CA THR A 162 9.90 -8.31 -5.24
C THR A 162 9.95 -8.79 -6.68
N GLY A 163 10.79 -9.79 -7.01
CA GLY A 163 11.04 -10.23 -8.38
C GLY A 163 9.85 -10.92 -9.08
N HIS A 164 8.82 -11.31 -8.32
CA HIS A 164 7.64 -12.01 -8.83
C HIS A 164 6.33 -11.32 -8.44
N LEU A 165 6.37 -10.04 -8.08
CA LEU A 165 5.15 -9.29 -7.82
C LEU A 165 4.32 -9.13 -9.12
N PRO A 166 2.98 -9.16 -9.03
CA PRO A 166 2.13 -8.95 -10.20
C PRO A 166 2.39 -7.59 -10.85
N ALA A 167 2.72 -7.62 -12.13
CA ALA A 167 2.99 -6.42 -12.92
C ALA A 167 1.75 -5.51 -12.99
N LEU A 168 2.00 -4.19 -12.96
CA LEU A 168 0.99 -3.17 -13.14
C LEU A 168 0.92 -2.80 -14.63
N SER A 169 -0.27 -2.84 -15.22
CA SER A 169 -0.47 -2.32 -16.57
C SER A 169 -0.73 -0.81 -16.56
N THR A 170 -0.39 -0.10 -17.65
CA THR A 170 -0.67 1.34 -17.81
C THR A 170 -2.16 1.66 -17.60
N ALA A 171 -3.05 0.79 -18.09
CA ALA A 171 -4.50 0.94 -17.91
C ALA A 171 -4.93 0.78 -16.45
N GLU A 172 -4.37 -0.20 -15.73
CA GLU A 172 -4.65 -0.38 -14.30
C GLU A 172 -4.13 0.81 -13.49
N GLU A 173 -2.93 1.31 -13.78
CA GLU A 173 -2.38 2.49 -13.13
C GLU A 173 -3.29 3.72 -13.34
N MET A 174 -3.78 3.93 -14.57
CA MET A 174 -4.74 4.99 -14.88
C MET A 174 -6.02 4.86 -14.05
N VAL A 175 -6.60 3.66 -13.94
CA VAL A 175 -7.79 3.42 -13.11
C VAL A 175 -7.52 3.78 -11.65
N GLN A 176 -6.36 3.40 -11.10
CA GLN A 176 -6.01 3.74 -9.71
C GLN A 176 -5.89 5.26 -9.49
N VAL A 177 -5.27 5.99 -10.42
CA VAL A 177 -5.14 7.46 -10.35
C VAL A 177 -6.51 8.13 -10.47
N LEU A 178 -7.39 7.65 -11.36
CA LEU A 178 -8.74 8.19 -11.53
C LEU A 178 -9.63 7.91 -10.29
N ASP A 179 -9.53 6.74 -9.69
CA ASP A 179 -10.22 6.42 -8.43
C ASP A 179 -9.78 7.36 -7.30
N ALA A 180 -8.48 7.66 -7.20
CA ALA A 180 -7.94 8.59 -6.20
C ALA A 180 -8.39 10.03 -6.44
N LEU A 181 -8.40 10.50 -7.69
CA LEU A 181 -8.96 11.81 -8.05
C LEU A 181 -10.46 11.88 -7.71
N LYS A 182 -11.23 10.85 -8.06
CA LYS A 182 -12.66 10.78 -7.73
C LYS A 182 -12.88 10.81 -6.22
N HIS A 183 -12.04 10.11 -5.44
CA HIS A 183 -12.11 10.12 -3.99
C HIS A 183 -11.87 11.54 -3.43
N LEU A 184 -10.84 12.25 -3.92
CA LEU A 184 -10.58 13.64 -3.52
C LEU A 184 -11.76 14.57 -3.79
N TYR A 185 -12.41 14.46 -4.94
CA TYR A 185 -13.56 15.29 -5.27
C TYR A 185 -14.87 14.82 -4.61
N GLY A 186 -14.91 13.58 -4.10
CA GLY A 186 -16.10 12.99 -3.49
C GLY A 186 -16.35 13.45 -2.06
N ASP A 187 -15.32 13.90 -1.33
CA ASP A 187 -15.49 14.48 0.00
C ASP A 187 -16.00 15.92 -0.09
N MET A 188 -17.32 16.08 -0.14
CA MET A 188 -17.99 17.39 -0.15
C MET A 188 -17.77 18.20 1.14
N ARG A 189 -17.24 17.61 2.21
CA ARG A 189 -17.10 18.25 3.53
C ARG A 189 -15.72 18.86 3.74
N THR A 190 -14.71 18.36 3.04
CA THR A 190 -13.33 18.83 3.15
C THR A 190 -12.89 19.34 1.77
N PRO A 191 -12.44 20.59 1.64
CA PRO A 191 -11.86 21.03 0.38
C PRO A 191 -10.69 20.10 0.01
N PRO A 192 -10.63 19.61 -1.24
CA PRO A 192 -9.62 18.63 -1.64
C PRO A 192 -8.23 19.20 -1.45
N ASP A 193 -7.32 18.39 -0.89
CA ASP A 193 -5.92 18.78 -0.72
C ASP A 193 -5.34 19.22 -2.08
N PRO A 194 -5.00 20.51 -2.24
CA PRO A 194 -4.57 21.05 -3.52
C PRO A 194 -3.22 20.47 -3.96
N GLU A 195 -2.36 20.04 -3.03
CA GLU A 195 -1.11 19.37 -3.35
C GLU A 195 -1.32 17.95 -3.85
N ALA A 196 -2.17 17.18 -3.18
CA ALA A 196 -2.55 15.84 -3.64
C ALA A 196 -3.20 15.90 -5.03
N ARG A 197 -4.04 16.92 -5.28
CA ARG A 197 -4.69 17.16 -6.57
C ARG A 197 -3.67 17.45 -7.67
N ALA A 198 -2.68 18.30 -7.39
CA ALA A 198 -1.59 18.60 -8.32
C ALA A 198 -0.81 17.33 -8.68
N ARG A 199 -0.33 16.57 -7.68
CA ARG A 199 0.46 15.34 -7.87
C ARG A 199 -0.29 14.29 -8.70
N LEU A 200 -1.56 14.04 -8.39
CA LEU A 200 -2.36 13.06 -9.14
C LEU A 200 -2.63 13.49 -10.58
N THR A 201 -2.79 14.80 -10.81
CA THR A 201 -3.00 15.35 -12.15
C THR A 201 -1.71 15.28 -12.99
N GLU A 202 -0.55 15.54 -12.38
CA GLU A 202 0.77 15.32 -13.00
C GLU A 202 0.95 13.86 -13.41
N ARG A 203 0.62 12.92 -12.51
CA ARG A 203 0.72 11.48 -12.79
C ARG A 203 -0.27 11.03 -13.88
N LYS A 204 -1.49 11.57 -13.88
CA LYS A 204 -2.47 11.35 -14.96
C LYS A 204 -1.91 11.80 -16.31
N ALA A 205 -1.26 12.95 -16.38
CA ALA A 205 -0.67 13.44 -17.62
C ALA A 205 0.44 12.49 -18.13
N ALA A 206 1.36 12.08 -17.26
CA ALA A 206 2.43 11.15 -17.61
C ALA A 206 1.90 9.78 -18.08
N LEU A 207 0.77 9.32 -17.54
CA LEU A 207 0.08 8.12 -17.98
C LEU A 207 -0.57 8.28 -19.36
N LEU A 208 -1.20 9.43 -19.62
CA LEU A 208 -1.79 9.73 -20.93
C LEU A 208 -0.72 9.82 -22.02
N ASP A 209 0.44 10.39 -21.73
CA ASP A 209 1.59 10.39 -22.64
C ASP A 209 2.05 8.95 -22.96
N ARG A 210 2.14 8.06 -21.95
CA ARG A 210 2.44 6.64 -22.16
C ARG A 210 1.39 5.96 -23.05
N ILE A 211 0.10 6.16 -22.76
CA ILE A 211 -1.00 5.60 -23.57
C ILE A 211 -0.95 6.12 -25.01
N ALA A 212 -0.62 7.40 -25.22
CA ALA A 212 -0.50 7.96 -26.56
C ALA A 212 0.58 7.25 -27.39
N VAL A 213 1.71 6.88 -26.76
CA VAL A 213 2.81 6.15 -27.39
C VAL A 213 2.50 4.66 -27.56
N GLU A 214 2.03 3.99 -26.50
CA GLU A 214 1.77 2.55 -26.47
C GLU A 214 0.60 2.15 -27.39
N ASP A 215 -0.51 2.89 -27.33
CA ASP A 215 -1.75 2.57 -28.05
C ASP A 215 -1.93 3.39 -29.35
N GLY A 216 -1.01 4.30 -29.66
CA GLY A 216 -1.08 5.16 -30.85
C GLY A 216 -2.28 6.11 -30.85
N ARG A 217 -2.71 6.61 -29.69
CA ARG A 217 -3.90 7.46 -29.53
C ARG A 217 -3.53 8.95 -29.42
N PRO A 218 -3.63 9.74 -30.51
CA PRO A 218 -3.26 11.16 -30.47
C PRO A 218 -4.15 12.00 -29.55
N GLU A 219 -5.41 11.61 -29.36
CA GLU A 219 -6.32 12.24 -28.40
C GLU A 219 -5.79 12.18 -26.96
N ALA A 220 -5.05 11.12 -26.60
CA ALA A 220 -4.44 10.99 -25.28
C ALA A 220 -3.32 12.02 -25.07
N ALA A 221 -2.57 12.37 -26.12
CA ALA A 221 -1.54 13.42 -26.04
C ALA A 221 -2.16 14.80 -25.77
N GLN A 222 -3.29 15.12 -26.43
CA GLN A 222 -4.04 16.35 -26.15
C GLN A 222 -4.54 16.39 -24.70
N GLN A 223 -5.12 15.29 -24.21
CA GLN A 223 -5.55 15.19 -22.82
C GLN A 223 -4.38 15.28 -21.82
N ALA A 224 -3.19 14.82 -22.20
CA ALA A 224 -1.99 14.95 -21.37
C ALA A 224 -1.55 16.42 -21.25
N GLU A 225 -1.61 17.20 -22.33
CA GLU A 225 -1.35 18.65 -22.31
C GLU A 225 -2.34 19.40 -21.42
N GLU A 226 -3.64 19.10 -21.55
CA GLU A 226 -4.69 19.68 -20.69
C GLU A 226 -4.45 19.35 -19.21
N ALA A 227 -4.08 18.09 -18.90
CA ALA A 227 -3.75 17.69 -17.55
C ALA A 227 -2.50 18.41 -17.01
N ARG A 228 -1.44 18.57 -17.82
CA ARG A 228 -0.25 19.35 -17.43
C ARG A 228 -0.56 20.80 -17.13
N ALA A 229 -1.39 21.44 -17.97
CA ALA A 229 -1.82 22.82 -17.74
C ALA A 229 -2.59 22.97 -16.41
N LEU A 230 -3.51 22.04 -16.12
CA LEU A 230 -4.25 22.01 -14.87
C LEU A 230 -3.34 21.79 -13.64
N ALA A 231 -2.38 20.88 -13.75
CA ALA A 231 -1.39 20.65 -12.69
C ALA A 231 -0.54 21.89 -12.38
N LEU A 232 -0.09 22.61 -13.41
CA LEU A 232 0.69 23.83 -13.24
C LEU A 232 -0.13 24.94 -12.56
N GLN A 233 -1.39 25.10 -12.95
CA GLN A 233 -2.30 26.04 -12.30
C GLN A 233 -2.44 25.71 -10.81
N LEU A 234 -2.67 24.43 -10.49
CA LEU A 234 -2.77 23.93 -9.12
C LEU A 234 -1.53 24.20 -8.27
N ARG A 235 -0.34 23.94 -8.81
CA ARG A 235 0.93 24.23 -8.11
C ARG A 235 1.09 25.72 -7.83
N THR A 236 0.66 26.57 -8.78
CA THR A 236 0.71 28.02 -8.62
C THR A 236 -0.23 28.49 -7.51
N GLU A 237 -1.46 27.96 -7.47
CA GLU A 237 -2.44 28.22 -6.40
C GLU A 237 -1.90 27.80 -5.02
N VAL A 238 -1.26 26.62 -4.92
CA VAL A 238 -0.63 26.16 -3.68
C VAL A 238 0.52 27.08 -3.24
N ALA A 239 1.37 27.51 -4.17
CA ALA A 239 2.49 28.39 -3.87
C ALA A 239 2.01 29.75 -3.34
N GLN A 240 1.02 30.36 -4.00
CA GLN A 240 0.42 31.62 -3.58
C GLN A 240 -0.20 31.52 -2.18
N ALA A 241 -0.96 30.45 -1.89
CA ALA A 241 -1.56 30.24 -0.57
C ALA A 241 -0.53 30.02 0.54
N ARG A 242 0.68 29.52 0.22
CA ARG A 242 1.78 29.38 1.20
C ARG A 242 2.43 30.72 1.51
N ASP A 243 2.62 31.57 0.50
CA ASP A 243 3.24 32.89 0.66
C ASP A 243 2.34 33.86 1.44
N GLU A 244 1.02 33.80 1.24
CA GLU A 244 0.01 34.59 1.96
C GLU A 244 -0.09 34.24 3.45
N ASN A 245 0.18 32.98 3.84
CA ASN A 245 0.13 32.54 5.24
C ASN A 245 1.42 32.85 6.03
N GLN A 246 2.47 33.40 5.39
CA GLN A 246 3.72 33.79 6.03
C GLN A 246 3.80 35.28 6.39
N HIS A 247 2.78 36.08 6.04
CA HIS A 247 2.67 37.51 6.32
C HIS A 247 1.57 37.80 7.35
#